data_AF-A0A962E6D3-F1
#
_entry.id   AF-A0A962E6D3-F1
#
_cell.length_a   1.000
_cell.length_b   1.000
_cell.length_c   1.000
_cell.angle_alpha   90.00
_cell.angle_beta   90.00
_cell.angle_gamma   90.00
#
_symmetry.space_group_name_H-M   'P 1'
#
loop_
_entity.id
_entity.type
_entity.pdbx_description
1 polymer ?
#
loop_
_entity_poly.entity_id
_entity_poly.type
_entity_poly.pdbx_seq_one_letter_code
_entity_poly.pdbx_strand_id
1 'polypeptide(L)'
;MIPADPAKRRQAAWMTLIMAALGCTGLLLVQAQLAQINAALDIGDNAEAIWLARRLGILVLTGMLAGTLGLALVIENLVRRSLREGRFPPEGVSMLSPTRLRTGAQLRQTALLLRIVAILLILLAGGVSAWSGLLLYGLQ
;
A
#
# COMPACT_ATOMS: atom_id res chain seq x y z
N MET A 1 17.37 6.48 -0.38
CA MET A 1 18.22 5.54 0.42
C MET A 1 19.20 4.89 -0.51
N ILE A 2 20.51 5.09 -0.32
CA ILE A 2 21.53 4.38 -1.09
C ILE A 2 22.29 3.47 -0.11
N PRO A 3 22.07 2.14 -0.12
CA PRO A 3 22.82 1.20 0.70
C PRO A 3 24.34 1.43 0.64
N ALA A 4 25.05 1.26 1.76
CA ALA A 4 26.53 1.35 1.76
C ALA A 4 27.17 0.27 0.86
N ASP A 5 26.46 -0.84 0.68
CA ASP A 5 26.88 -2.02 -0.06
C ASP A 5 26.45 -1.92 -1.54
N PRO A 6 27.39 -1.91 -2.51
CA PRO A 6 27.11 -1.64 -3.92
C PRO A 6 26.10 -2.61 -4.55
N ALA A 7 26.09 -3.87 -4.12
CA ALA A 7 25.12 -4.86 -4.58
C ALA A 7 23.69 -4.52 -4.11
N LYS A 8 23.54 -4.14 -2.84
CA LYS A 8 22.24 -3.72 -2.27
C LYS A 8 21.75 -2.42 -2.89
N ARG A 9 22.64 -1.50 -3.30
CA ARG A 9 22.26 -0.28 -4.05
C ARG A 9 21.60 -0.61 -5.37
N ARG A 10 22.21 -1.52 -6.14
CA ARG A 10 21.64 -1.94 -7.42
C ARG A 10 20.29 -2.60 -7.22
N GLN A 11 20.17 -3.48 -6.22
CA GLN A 11 18.91 -4.14 -5.93
C GLN A 11 17.81 -3.15 -5.51
N ALA A 12 18.13 -2.21 -4.61
CA ALA A 12 17.19 -1.16 -4.20
C ALA A 12 16.78 -0.28 -5.39
N ALA A 13 17.74 0.14 -6.23
CA ALA A 13 17.47 0.94 -7.42
C ALA A 13 16.55 0.20 -8.41
N TRP A 14 16.84 -1.08 -8.70
CA TRP A 14 15.98 -1.92 -9.55
C TRP A 14 14.58 -2.10 -8.97
N MET A 15 14.47 -2.36 -7.65
CA MET A 15 13.17 -2.44 -6.99
C MET A 15 12.40 -1.12 -7.08
N THR A 16 13.07 0.03 -6.90
CA THR A 16 12.45 1.34 -7.08
C THR A 16 12.00 1.56 -8.52
N LEU A 17 12.82 1.18 -9.51
CA LEU A 17 12.48 1.29 -10.93
C LEU A 17 11.29 0.42 -11.30
N ILE A 18 11.24 -0.82 -10.81
CA ILE A 18 10.11 -1.74 -11.02
C ILE A 18 8.85 -1.17 -10.37
N MET A 19 8.94 -0.68 -9.12
CA MET A 19 7.80 -0.07 -8.43
C MET A 19 7.31 1.19 -9.15
N ALA A 20 8.23 2.03 -9.65
CA ALA A 20 7.90 3.21 -10.43
C ALA A 20 7.23 2.86 -11.77
N ALA A 21 7.75 1.84 -12.46
CA ALA A 21 7.16 1.34 -13.70
C ALA A 21 5.76 0.76 -13.47
N LEU A 22 5.58 -0.04 -12.40
CA LEU A 22 4.27 -0.57 -12.00
C LEU A 22 3.29 0.56 -11.63
N GLY A 23 3.75 1.56 -10.87
CA GLY A 23 2.94 2.73 -10.52
C GLY A 23 2.53 3.54 -11.76
N CYS A 24 3.45 3.80 -12.67
CA CYS A 24 3.17 4.50 -13.92
C CYS A 24 2.20 3.72 -14.82
N THR A 25 2.42 2.40 -14.97
CA THR A 25 1.52 1.52 -15.72
C THR A 25 0.12 1.48 -15.10
N GLY A 26 0.02 1.47 -13.77
CA GLY A 26 -1.24 1.56 -13.06
C GLY A 26 -2.00 2.86 -13.33
N LEU A 27 -1.30 4.01 -13.32
CA LEU A 27 -1.90 5.31 -13.65
C LEU A 27 -2.38 5.36 -15.11
N LEU A 28 -1.58 4.86 -16.06
CA LEU A 28 -1.98 4.77 -17.46
C LEU A 28 -3.21 3.89 -17.66
N LEU A 29 -3.31 2.78 -16.94
CA LEU A 29 -4.47 1.89 -16.98
C LEU A 29 -5.72 2.57 -16.44
N VAL A 30 -5.61 3.29 -15.31
CA VAL A 30 -6.72 4.09 -14.76
C VAL A 30 -7.16 5.17 -15.76
N GLN A 31 -6.21 5.88 -16.38
CA GLN A 31 -6.50 6.89 -17.38
C GLN A 31 -7.22 6.30 -18.60
N ALA A 32 -6.78 5.13 -19.08
CA ALA A 32 -7.43 4.45 -20.19
C ALA A 32 -8.87 4.02 -19.86
N GLN A 33 -9.12 3.53 -18.63
CA GLN A 33 -10.47 3.18 -18.18
C GLN A 33 -11.37 4.42 -18.03
N LEU A 34 -10.83 5.55 -17.54
CA LEU A 34 -11.58 6.81 -17.47
C LEU A 34 -11.96 7.32 -18.87
N ALA A 35 -11.07 7.20 -19.85
CA ALA A 35 -11.38 7.57 -21.23
C ALA A 35 -12.52 6.71 -21.81
N GLN A 36 -12.58 5.41 -21.50
CA GLN A 36 -13.68 4.53 -21.91
C GLN A 36 -15.00 4.92 -21.25
N ILE A 37 -14.99 5.28 -19.96
CA ILE A 37 -16.19 5.75 -19.25
C ILE A 37 -16.72 7.04 -19.90
N ASN A 38 -15.85 8.01 -20.18
CA ASN A 38 -16.25 9.26 -20.81
C ASN A 38 -16.80 9.03 -22.22
N ALA A 39 -16.16 8.15 -23.01
CA ALA A 39 -16.65 7.81 -24.34
C ALA A 39 -18.06 7.18 -24.31
N ALA A 40 -18.34 6.32 -23.32
CA ALA A 40 -19.68 5.73 -23.12
C ALA A 40 -20.72 6.78 -22.70
N LEU A 41 -20.34 7.76 -21.87
CA LEU A 41 -21.20 8.88 -21.49
C LEU A 41 -21.49 9.81 -22.68
N ASP A 42 -20.50 10.08 -23.53
CA ASP A 42 -20.64 10.96 -24.70
C ASP A 42 -21.63 10.40 -25.73
N ILE A 43 -21.74 9.08 -25.85
CA ILE A 43 -22.74 8.41 -26.72
C ILE A 43 -24.09 8.17 -26.02
N GLY A 44 -24.23 8.57 -24.75
CA GLY A 44 -25.46 8.43 -23.97
C GLY A 44 -25.72 7.03 -23.40
N ASP A 45 -24.76 6.11 -23.46
CA ASP A 45 -24.89 4.78 -22.88
C ASP A 45 -24.50 4.80 -21.39
N ASN A 46 -25.46 5.24 -20.58
CA ASN A 46 -25.31 5.30 -19.13
C ASN A 46 -25.11 3.91 -18.50
N ALA A 47 -25.65 2.84 -19.10
CA ALA A 47 -25.53 1.49 -18.55
C ALA A 47 -24.09 0.97 -18.70
N GLU A 48 -23.48 1.17 -19.87
CA GLU A 48 -22.09 0.84 -20.11
C GLU A 48 -21.15 1.69 -19.26
N ALA A 49 -21.40 3.00 -19.15
CA ALA A 49 -20.61 3.90 -18.32
C ALA A 49 -20.61 3.48 -16.83
N ILE A 50 -21.78 3.11 -16.28
CA ILE A 50 -21.90 2.61 -14.90
C ILE A 50 -21.15 1.29 -14.72
N TRP A 51 -21.26 0.37 -15.68
CA TRP A 51 -20.54 -0.90 -15.63
C TRP A 51 -19.02 -0.71 -15.65
N LEU A 52 -18.51 0.16 -16.53
CA LEU A 52 -17.09 0.52 -16.60
C LEU A 52 -16.61 1.22 -15.32
N ALA A 53 -17.40 2.14 -14.76
CA ALA A 53 -17.09 2.80 -13.50
C ALA A 53 -17.01 1.82 -12.33
N ARG A 54 -17.93 0.84 -12.26
CA ARG A 54 -17.89 -0.23 -11.25
C ARG A 54 -16.62 -1.07 -11.37
N ARG A 55 -16.25 -1.46 -12.60
CA ARG A 55 -15.03 -2.24 -12.87
C ARG A 55 -13.78 -1.47 -12.44
N LEU A 56 -13.69 -0.18 -12.76
CA LEU A 56 -12.60 0.69 -12.33
C LEU A 56 -12.53 0.78 -10.79
N GLY A 57 -13.69 0.95 -10.13
CA GLY A 57 -13.79 0.96 -8.67
C GLY A 57 -13.24 -0.31 -8.02
N ILE A 58 -13.61 -1.49 -8.52
CA ILE A 58 -13.10 -2.79 -8.04
C ILE A 58 -11.58 -2.87 -8.19
N LEU A 59 -11.03 -2.41 -9.31
CA LEU A 59 -9.60 -2.47 -9.59
C LEU A 59 -8.81 -1.57 -8.64
N VAL A 60 -9.30 -0.36 -8.39
CA VAL A 60 -8.71 0.58 -7.42
C VAL A 60 -8.77 0.03 -6.00
N LEU A 61 -9.91 -0.52 -5.57
CA LEU A 61 -10.07 -1.13 -4.25
C LEU A 61 -9.12 -2.31 -4.05
N THR A 62 -9.00 -3.18 -5.05
CA THR A 62 -8.10 -4.33 -5.01
C THR A 62 -6.64 -3.88 -4.88
N GLY A 63 -6.23 -2.88 -5.67
CA GLY A 63 -4.89 -2.30 -5.59
C GLY A 63 -4.59 -1.67 -4.23
N MET A 64 -5.55 -0.93 -3.67
CA MET A 64 -5.43 -0.31 -2.35
C MET A 64 -5.33 -1.36 -1.23
N LEU A 65 -6.15 -2.41 -1.27
CA LEU A 65 -6.09 -3.53 -0.33
C LEU A 65 -4.75 -4.26 -0.40
N ALA A 66 -4.28 -4.60 -1.61
CA ALA A 66 -3.00 -5.25 -1.82
C ALA A 66 -1.83 -4.40 -1.30
N GLY A 67 -1.83 -3.09 -1.59
CA GLY A 67 -0.82 -2.16 -1.08
C GLY A 67 -0.83 -2.03 0.43
N THR A 68 -2.01 -1.95 1.04
CA THR A 68 -2.16 -1.82 2.50
C THR A 68 -1.74 -3.09 3.23
N LEU A 69 -2.14 -4.27 2.73
CA LEU A 69 -1.72 -5.56 3.27
C LEU A 69 -0.20 -5.75 3.11
N GLY A 70 0.36 -5.39 1.97
CA GLY A 70 1.82 -5.42 1.74
C GLY A 70 2.57 -4.57 2.75
N LEU A 71 2.10 -3.34 3.00
CA LEU A 71 2.69 -2.45 3.99
C LEU A 71 2.56 -3.01 5.42
N ALA A 72 1.40 -3.56 5.78
CA ALA A 72 1.19 -4.18 7.09
C ALA A 72 2.13 -5.38 7.32
N LEU A 73 2.35 -6.22 6.32
CA LEU A 73 3.31 -7.33 6.37
C LEU A 73 4.75 -6.84 6.55
N VAL A 74 5.14 -5.76 5.87
CA VAL A 74 6.46 -5.14 6.04
C VAL A 74 6.63 -4.61 7.47
N ILE A 75 5.62 -3.94 8.01
CA ILE A 75 5.64 -3.43 9.39
C ILE A 75 5.76 -4.59 10.39
N GLU A 76 4.95 -5.65 10.25
CA GLU A 76 4.98 -6.79 11.15
C GLU A 76 6.33 -7.53 11.08
N ASN A 77 6.91 -7.69 9.89
CA ASN A 77 8.26 -8.23 9.73
C ASN A 77 9.32 -7.35 10.40
N LEU A 78 9.21 -6.04 10.27
CA LEU A 78 10.11 -5.09 10.92
C LEU A 78 9.99 -5.17 12.45
N VAL A 79 8.76 -5.27 12.98
CA VAL A 79 8.49 -5.46 14.42
C VAL A 79 9.08 -6.78 14.93
N ARG A 80 8.82 -7.89 14.24
CA ARG A 80 9.36 -9.22 14.63
C ARG A 80 10.89 -9.22 14.64
N ARG A 81 11.52 -8.66 13.62
CA ARG A 81 12.99 -8.55 13.55
C ARG A 81 13.53 -7.65 14.67
N SER A 82 12.88 -6.52 14.94
CA SER A 82 13.30 -5.60 16.01
C SER A 82 13.22 -6.26 17.39
N LEU A 83 12.15 -7.03 17.65
CA LEU A 83 11.98 -7.78 18.91
C LEU A 83 12.99 -8.91 19.04
N ARG A 84 13.31 -9.62 17.95
CA ARG A 84 14.29 -10.71 17.95
C ARG A 84 15.73 -10.19 18.14
N GLU A 85 16.08 -9.08 17.51
CA GLU A 85 17.42 -8.48 17.59
C GLU A 85 17.59 -7.56 18.82
N GLY A 86 16.53 -7.31 19.58
CA GLY A 86 16.56 -6.47 20.79
C GLY A 86 16.92 -5.01 20.53
N ARG A 87 16.83 -4.55 19.29
CA ARG A 87 17.20 -3.20 18.85
C ARG A 87 16.27 -2.66 17.78
N PHE A 88 16.08 -1.35 17.78
CA PHE A 88 15.30 -0.67 16.75
C PHE A 88 16.10 0.52 16.18
N PRO A 89 16.17 0.67 14.86
CA PRO A 89 15.75 -0.28 13.81
C PRO A 89 16.62 -1.57 13.77
N PRO A 90 16.11 -2.68 13.19
CA PRO A 90 16.86 -3.92 13.05
C PRO A 90 18.00 -3.77 12.03
N GLU A 91 18.96 -4.70 12.03
CA GLU A 91 20.16 -4.62 11.20
C GLU A 91 19.82 -4.55 9.70
N GLY A 92 20.45 -3.60 9.01
CA GLY A 92 20.20 -3.34 7.59
C GLY A 92 19.01 -2.41 7.32
N VAL A 93 18.28 -1.95 8.34
CA VAL A 93 17.24 -0.93 8.21
C VAL A 93 17.76 0.39 8.78
N SER A 94 17.77 1.44 7.96
CA SER A 94 18.08 2.81 8.39
C SER A 94 16.78 3.60 8.51
N MET A 95 16.67 4.42 9.55
CA MET A 95 15.56 5.36 9.71
C MET A 95 15.97 6.76 9.28
N LEU A 96 15.00 7.54 8.81
CA LEU A 96 15.18 8.95 8.48
C LEU A 96 15.49 9.80 9.72
N SER A 97 15.01 9.36 10.89
CA SER A 97 15.34 9.93 12.20
C SER A 97 16.22 8.96 13.00
N PRO A 98 17.20 9.44 13.79
CA PRO A 98 18.04 8.59 14.63
C PRO A 98 17.30 8.07 15.88
N THR A 99 16.17 7.40 15.69
CA THR A 99 15.48 6.65 16.77
C THR A 99 16.19 5.33 17.00
N ARG A 100 17.32 5.37 17.74
CA ARG A 100 18.00 4.16 18.22
C ARG A 100 17.44 3.77 19.58
N LEU A 101 16.58 2.76 19.62
CA LEU A 101 16.08 2.21 20.88
C LEU A 101 16.93 0.99 21.25
N ARG A 102 17.62 1.08 22.39
CA ARG A 102 18.42 -0.01 22.98
C ARG A 102 17.78 -0.64 24.21
N THR A 103 16.73 -0.05 24.77
CA THR A 103 16.07 -0.54 25.98
C THR A 103 14.87 -1.42 25.64
N GLY A 104 14.75 -2.57 26.31
CA GLY A 104 13.69 -3.55 26.03
C GLY A 104 12.27 -3.02 26.24
N ALA A 105 12.06 -2.10 27.19
CA ALA A 105 10.76 -1.51 27.46
C ALA A 105 10.29 -0.56 26.34
N GLN A 106 11.17 0.35 25.89
CA GLN A 106 10.84 1.29 24.81
C GLN A 106 10.65 0.56 23.48
N LEU A 107 11.46 -0.48 23.22
CA LEU A 107 11.33 -1.29 22.01
C LEU A 107 9.99 -2.03 21.95
N ARG A 108 9.51 -2.57 23.08
CA ARG A 108 8.19 -3.19 23.17
C ARG A 108 7.06 -2.19 22.94
N GLN A 109 7.17 -0.97 23.50
CA GLN A 109 6.19 0.09 23.27
C GLN A 109 6.14 0.52 21.80
N THR A 110 7.29 0.71 21.14
CA THR A 110 7.36 1.07 19.72
C THR A 110 6.85 -0.06 18.82
N ALA A 111 7.17 -1.31 19.13
CA ALA A 111 6.62 -2.47 18.45
C ALA A 111 5.09 -2.55 18.55
N LEU A 112 4.54 -2.26 19.73
CA LEU A 112 3.10 -2.22 19.98
C LEU A 112 2.43 -1.07 19.22
N LEU A 113 3.03 0.12 19.23
CA LEU A 113 2.58 1.27 18.43
C LEU A 113 2.54 0.95 16.93
N LEU A 114 3.61 0.35 16.38
CA LEU A 114 3.66 -0.05 14.97
C LEU A 114 2.60 -1.08 14.63
N ARG A 115 2.33 -2.04 15.52
CA ARG A 115 1.23 -3.01 15.35
C ARG A 115 -0.13 -2.35 15.37
N ILE A 116 -0.37 -1.40 16.28
CA ILE A 116 -1.61 -0.62 16.31
C ILE A 116 -1.78 0.13 14.99
N VAL A 117 -0.72 0.77 14.48
CA VAL A 117 -0.76 1.46 13.18
C VAL A 117 -1.07 0.47 12.05
N ALA A 118 -0.46 -0.71 12.02
CA ALA A 118 -0.76 -1.73 11.02
C ALA A 118 -2.22 -2.21 11.09
N ILE A 119 -2.75 -2.44 12.29
CA ILE A 119 -4.16 -2.82 12.50
C ILE A 119 -5.10 -1.70 12.05
N LEU A 120 -4.81 -0.44 12.41
CA LEU A 120 -5.60 0.71 11.99
C LEU A 120 -5.62 0.86 10.46
N LEU A 121 -4.49 0.65 9.79
CA LEU A 121 -4.41 0.66 8.33
C LEU A 121 -5.27 -0.45 7.71
N ILE A 122 -5.24 -1.66 8.26
CA ILE A 122 -6.08 -2.77 7.80
C ILE A 122 -7.56 -2.47 8.03
N LEU A 123 -7.93 -1.95 9.20
CA LEU A 123 -9.31 -1.58 9.52
C LEU A 123 -9.82 -0.46 8.63
N LEU A 124 -9.01 0.57 8.36
CA LEU A 124 -9.35 1.64 7.43
C LEU A 124 -9.52 1.11 6.01
N ALA A 125 -8.58 0.28 5.52
CA ALA A 125 -8.68 -0.30 4.19
C ALA A 125 -9.89 -1.24 4.05
N GLY A 126 -10.17 -2.04 5.08
CA GLY A 126 -11.36 -2.90 5.15
C GLY A 126 -12.65 -2.10 5.22
N GLY A 127 -12.70 -1.03 6.02
CA GLY A 127 -13.85 -0.14 6.15
C GLY A 127 -14.17 0.61 4.85
N VAL A 128 -13.14 1.17 4.20
CA VAL A 128 -13.29 1.80 2.87
C VAL A 128 -13.77 0.76 1.86
N SER A 129 -13.22 -0.45 1.86
CA SER A 129 -13.63 -1.51 0.93
C SER A 129 -15.07 -1.98 1.16
N ALA A 130 -15.49 -2.12 2.41
CA ALA A 130 -16.86 -2.50 2.75
C ALA A 130 -17.86 -1.40 2.35
N TRP A 131 -17.52 -0.13 2.60
CA TRP A 131 -18.37 1.00 2.23
C TRP A 131 -18.45 1.20 0.72
N SER A 132 -17.32 1.08 0.01
CA SER A 132 -17.31 1.11 -1.46
C SER A 132 -18.01 -0.11 -2.06
N GLY A 133 -17.93 -1.29 -1.44
CA GLY A 133 -18.74 -2.44 -1.83
C GLY A 133 -20.24 -2.16 -1.72
N LEU A 134 -20.68 -1.57 -0.61
CA LEU A 134 -22.07 -1.12 -0.43
C LEU A 134 -22.50 -0.10 -1.50
N LEU A 135 -21.64 0.83 -1.90
CA LEU A 135 -21.95 1.78 -2.97
C LEU A 135 -22.00 1.10 -4.36
N LEU A 136 -21.09 0.17 -4.62
CA LEU A 136 -21.01 -0.54 -5.89
C LEU A 136 -22.17 -1.53 -6.09
N TYR A 137 -22.63 -2.17 -5.01
CA TYR A 137 -23.67 -3.21 -5.05
C TYR A 137 -25.05 -2.75 -4.53
N GLY A 138 -25.12 -1.68 -3.75
CA GLY A 138 -26.36 -1.14 -3.18
C GLY A 138 -27.10 -0.12 -4.05
N LEU A 139 -26.53 0.27 -5.20
CA LEU A 139 -27.22 1.01 -6.27
C LEU A 139 -27.96 0.05 -7.23
N GLN A 140 -28.71 -0.90 -6.68
CA GLN A 140 -29.68 -1.74 -7.40
C GLN A 140 -31.09 -1.23 -7.12
#